data_AF-A0AAU7APH1-F1
#
_entry.id   AF-A0AAU7APH1-F1
#
_cell.length_a   1.000
_cell.length_b   1.000
_cell.length_c   1.000
_cell.angle_alpha   90.00
_cell.angle_beta   90.00
_cell.angle_gamma   90.00
#
_symmetry.space_group_name_H-M   'P 1'
#
loop_
_entity.id
_entity.type
_entity.pdbx_description
1 polymer ?
#
loop_
_entity_poly.entity_id
_entity_poly.type
_entity_poly.pdbx_seq_one_letter_code
_entity_poly.pdbx_strand_id
1 'polypeptide(L)'
;MPTEPAKILSSLRLGVGAGAWLAPGLAGRLFGLSPADNPQLSYMARLFGIRDVALAVGTTQTTGPSRRVWWQIGIACDLADAVAAYLGGRNGSLSKATVVLAGGTAVAAAGLGFAAMQADDA
;
A
#
# COMPACT_ATOMS: atom_id res chain seq x y z
N MET A 1 20.86 1.78 11.34
CA MET A 1 20.24 0.68 10.55
C MET A 1 18.72 0.88 10.58
N PRO A 2 17.95 0.46 9.57
CA PRO A 2 16.49 0.67 9.58
C PRO A 2 15.87 0.02 10.83
N THR A 3 14.89 0.69 11.44
CA THR A 3 14.13 0.16 12.57
C THR A 3 13.31 -1.07 12.14
N GLU A 4 12.91 -1.92 13.08
CA GLU A 4 12.07 -3.09 12.74
C GLU A 4 10.78 -2.71 11.98
N PRO A 5 10.01 -1.67 12.38
CA PRO A 5 8.85 -1.21 11.61
C PRO A 5 9.21 -0.78 10.18
N ALA A 6 10.33 -0.06 10.02
CA ALA A 6 10.79 0.40 8.71
C ALA A 6 11.13 -0.76 7.77
N LYS A 7 11.80 -1.80 8.27
CA LYS A 7 12.09 -3.01 7.48
C LYS A 7 10.81 -3.73 7.08
N ILE A 8 9.94 -4.01 8.06
CA ILE A 8 8.67 -4.72 7.84
C ILE A 8 7.85 -4.01 6.76
N LEU A 9 7.62 -2.71 6.91
CA LEU A 9 6.79 -1.96 5.96
C LEU A 9 7.43 -1.88 4.57
N SER A 10 8.74 -1.63 4.49
CA SER A 10 9.43 -1.54 3.19
C SER A 10 9.40 -2.88 2.45
N SER A 11 9.59 -4.00 3.16
CA SER A 11 9.48 -5.35 2.58
C SER A 11 8.05 -5.66 2.12
N LEU A 12 7.04 -5.30 2.91
CA LEU A 12 5.63 -5.48 2.53
C LEU A 12 5.29 -4.67 1.28
N ARG A 13 5.67 -3.39 1.23
CA ARG A 13 5.45 -2.51 0.07
C ARG A 13 6.11 -3.05 -1.19
N LEU A 14 7.35 -3.53 -1.08
CA LEU A 14 8.03 -4.14 -2.21
C LEU A 14 7.32 -5.42 -2.69
N GLY A 15 6.93 -6.31 -1.76
CA GLY A 15 6.23 -7.55 -2.10
C GLY A 15 4.85 -7.34 -2.70
N VAL A 16 4.04 -6.48 -2.10
CA VAL A 16 2.70 -6.12 -2.59
C VAL A 16 2.80 -5.40 -3.92
N GLY A 17 3.67 -4.39 -4.03
CA GLY A 17 3.84 -3.60 -5.24
C GLY A 17 4.35 -4.43 -6.43
N ALA A 18 5.41 -5.22 -6.22
CA ALA A 18 5.93 -6.11 -7.26
C ALA A 18 4.91 -7.21 -7.62
N GLY A 19 4.21 -7.78 -6.64
CA GLY A 19 3.15 -8.77 -6.87
C GLY A 19 1.98 -8.20 -7.67
N ALA A 20 1.51 -6.99 -7.33
CA ALA A 20 0.47 -6.29 -8.07
C ALA A 20 0.91 -5.93 -9.49
N TRP A 21 2.20 -5.68 -9.72
CA TRP A 21 2.71 -5.37 -11.05
C TRP A 21 2.89 -6.62 -11.93
N LEU A 22 3.56 -7.66 -11.39
CA LEU A 22 3.94 -8.87 -12.12
C LEU A 22 2.79 -9.88 -12.22
N ALA A 23 1.98 -9.99 -11.17
CA ALA A 23 0.88 -10.96 -11.05
C ALA A 23 -0.44 -10.30 -10.59
N PRO A 24 -0.95 -9.27 -11.30
CA PRO A 24 -2.09 -8.47 -10.85
C PRO A 24 -3.38 -9.28 -10.62
N GLY A 25 -3.61 -10.32 -11.41
CA GLY A 25 -4.77 -11.20 -11.24
C GLY A 25 -4.74 -11.96 -9.91
N LEU A 26 -3.56 -12.42 -9.49
CA LEU A 26 -3.40 -13.07 -8.18
C LEU A 26 -3.52 -12.04 -7.06
N ALA A 27 -2.81 -10.92 -7.17
CA ALA A 27 -2.85 -9.84 -6.18
C ALA A 27 -4.29 -9.35 -5.95
N GLY A 28 -5.03 -9.07 -7.02
CA GLY A 28 -6.43 -8.64 -6.93
C GLY A 28 -7.30 -9.63 -6.16
N ARG A 29 -7.18 -10.94 -6.44
CA ARG A 29 -7.95 -11.97 -5.71
C ARG A 29 -7.62 -12.02 -4.22
N LEU A 30 -6.36 -11.84 -3.84
CA LEU A 30 -5.95 -11.79 -2.43
C LEU A 30 -6.55 -10.61 -1.68
N PHE A 31 -6.79 -9.50 -2.39
CA PHE A 31 -7.51 -8.34 -1.85
C PHE A 31 -9.03 -8.43 -2.01
N GLY A 32 -9.57 -9.58 -2.44
CA GLY A 32 -11.02 -9.78 -2.60
C GLY A 32 -11.62 -9.04 -3.80
N LEU A 33 -10.82 -8.73 -4.82
CA LEU A 33 -11.28 -8.21 -6.11
C LEU A 33 -11.56 -9.35 -7.08
N SER A 34 -12.35 -9.08 -8.12
CA SER A 34 -12.62 -10.01 -9.23
C SER A 34 -12.03 -9.52 -10.55
N PRO A 35 -10.76 -9.87 -10.88
CA PRO A 35 -10.16 -9.55 -12.17
C PRO A 35 -10.90 -10.15 -13.37
N ALA A 36 -11.65 -11.23 -13.17
CA ALA A 36 -12.45 -11.87 -14.21
C ALA A 36 -13.65 -11.00 -14.63
N ASP A 37 -14.31 -10.37 -13.65
CA ASP A 37 -15.47 -9.52 -13.89
C ASP A 37 -15.09 -8.08 -14.27
N ASN A 38 -13.83 -7.71 -14.07
CA ASN A 38 -13.32 -6.37 -14.40
C ASN A 38 -11.90 -6.44 -15.01
N PRO A 39 -11.80 -6.57 -16.35
CA PRO A 39 -10.52 -6.70 -17.06
C PRO A 39 -9.56 -5.52 -16.85
N GLN A 40 -10.08 -4.33 -16.55
CA GLN A 40 -9.28 -3.13 -16.32
C GLN A 40 -8.51 -3.18 -14.99
N LEU A 41 -8.89 -4.05 -14.05
CA LEU A 41 -8.21 -4.20 -12.76
C LEU A 41 -6.73 -4.56 -12.92
N SER A 42 -6.37 -5.33 -13.95
CA SER A 42 -4.96 -5.71 -14.15
C SER A 42 -4.08 -4.55 -14.59
N TYR A 43 -4.66 -3.56 -15.28
CA TYR A 43 -3.97 -2.33 -15.62
C TYR A 43 -3.88 -1.41 -14.39
N MET A 44 -4.99 -1.22 -13.68
CA MET A 44 -5.05 -0.42 -12.44
C MET A 44 -4.10 -0.95 -11.37
N ALA A 45 -4.03 -2.26 -11.16
CA ALA A 45 -3.14 -2.89 -10.18
C ALA A 45 -1.65 -2.64 -10.48
N ARG A 46 -1.25 -2.53 -11.75
CA ARG A 46 0.13 -2.17 -12.13
C ARG A 46 0.46 -0.72 -11.81
N LEU A 47 -0.46 0.20 -12.10
CA LEU A 47 -0.31 1.61 -11.78
C LEU A 47 -0.26 1.83 -10.26
N PHE A 48 -1.08 1.10 -9.51
CA PHE A 48 -1.05 1.07 -8.06
C PHE A 48 0.28 0.48 -7.55
N GLY A 49 0.65 -0.71 -8.02
CA GLY A 49 1.78 -1.46 -7.47
C GLY A 49 3.13 -0.78 -7.65
N ILE A 50 3.35 -0.08 -8.77
CA ILE A 50 4.63 0.59 -9.01
C ILE A 50 4.90 1.72 -8.00
N ARG A 51 3.84 2.35 -7.48
CA ARG A 51 3.93 3.36 -6.41
C ARG A 51 4.50 2.75 -5.14
N ASP A 52 4.02 1.59 -4.72
CA ASP A 52 4.51 0.92 -3.50
C ASP A 52 5.98 0.49 -3.65
N VAL A 53 6.39 0.04 -4.84
CA VAL A 53 7.81 -0.22 -5.15
C VAL A 53 8.64 1.06 -5.02
N ALA A 54 8.19 2.17 -5.62
CA ALA A 54 8.89 3.45 -5.53
C ALA A 54 9.01 3.95 -4.09
N LEU A 55 7.95 3.81 -3.30
CA LEU A 55 7.94 4.19 -1.89
C LEU A 55 8.92 3.32 -1.08
N ALA A 56 8.96 2.00 -1.31
CA ALA A 56 9.92 1.10 -0.65
C ALA A 56 11.37 1.44 -1.02
N VAL A 57 11.64 1.76 -2.29
CA VAL A 57 12.97 2.23 -2.73
C VAL A 57 13.31 3.55 -2.04
N GLY A 58 12.38 4.52 -2.02
CA GLY A 58 12.57 5.80 -1.37
C GLY A 58 12.92 5.68 0.11
N THR A 59 12.20 4.84 0.87
CA THR A 59 12.43 4.65 2.30
C THR A 59 13.70 3.86 2.61
N THR A 60 14.12 2.97 1.71
CA THR A 60 15.35 2.17 1.90
C THR A 60 16.63 2.88 1.45
N GLN A 61 16.56 3.68 0.39
CA GLN A 61 17.73 4.32 -0.23
C GLN A 61 18.04 5.72 0.32
N THR A 62 17.10 6.35 1.03
CA THR A 62 17.33 7.67 1.65
C THR A 62 17.57 7.55 3.15
N THR A 63 18.02 8.62 3.82
CA THR A 63 18.18 8.70 5.28
C THR A 63 17.75 10.09 5.77
N GLY A 64 17.60 10.26 7.09
CA GLY A 64 17.34 11.56 7.73
C GLY A 64 16.08 12.26 7.19
N PRO A 65 16.11 13.60 7.00
CA PRO A 65 14.95 14.36 6.54
C PRO A 65 14.36 13.87 5.20
N SER A 66 15.19 13.42 4.27
CA SER A 66 14.71 12.88 2.98
C SER A 66 13.89 11.60 3.15
N ARG A 67 14.29 10.71 4.07
CA ARG A 67 13.53 9.50 4.38
C ARG A 67 12.20 9.82 5.05
N ARG A 68 12.18 10.81 5.95
CA ARG A 68 10.95 11.29 6.59
C ARG A 68 9.90 11.73 5.57
N VAL A 69 10.30 12.44 4.51
CA VAL A 69 9.40 12.81 3.42
C VAL A 69 8.79 11.58 2.75
N TRP A 70 9.59 10.55 2.49
CA TRP A 70 9.08 9.29 1.92
C TRP A 70 8.09 8.58 2.85
N TRP A 71 8.32 8.60 4.16
CA TRP A 71 7.34 8.08 5.13
C TRP A 71 6.04 8.88 5.10
N GLN A 72 6.11 10.21 5.10
CA GLN A 72 4.92 11.08 5.06
C GLN A 72 4.09 10.88 3.78
N ILE A 73 4.75 10.83 2.62
CA ILE A 73 4.08 10.55 1.34
C ILE A 73 3.46 9.15 1.40
N GLY A 74 4.19 8.17 1.92
CA GLY A 74 3.70 6.81 2.09
C GLY A 74 2.43 6.73 2.93
N ILE A 75 2.41 7.37 4.09
CA ILE A 75 1.23 7.44 4.98
C ILE A 75 0.07 8.13 4.27
N ALA A 76 0.32 9.21 3.54
CA ALA A 76 -0.72 9.91 2.79
C ALA A 76 -1.36 9.02 1.71
N CYS A 77 -0.54 8.23 0.99
CA CYS A 77 -1.05 7.25 0.02
C CYS A 77 -1.92 6.18 0.71
N ASP A 78 -1.45 5.60 1.81
CA ASP A 78 -2.16 4.54 2.53
C ASP A 78 -3.51 5.06 3.07
N LEU A 79 -3.56 6.28 3.60
CA LEU A 79 -4.81 6.91 4.04
C LEU A 79 -5.77 7.17 2.86
N ALA A 80 -5.24 7.63 1.72
CA ALA A 80 -6.04 7.84 0.52
C ALA A 80 -6.62 6.52 -0.02
N ASP A 81 -5.87 5.42 0.05
CA ASP A 81 -6.35 4.08 -0.35
C ASP A 81 -7.46 3.57 0.60
N ALA A 82 -7.33 3.83 1.91
CA ALA A 82 -8.39 3.52 2.88
C ALA A 82 -9.68 4.30 2.57
N VAL A 83 -9.56 5.58 2.21
CA VAL A 83 -10.69 6.40 1.75
C VAL A 83 -11.27 5.86 0.45
N ALA A 84 -10.45 5.43 -0.51
CA ALA A 84 -10.92 4.84 -1.75
C ALA A 84 -11.70 3.54 -1.51
N ALA A 85 -11.24 2.69 -0.59
CA ALA A 85 -11.97 1.49 -0.18
C ALA A 85 -13.32 1.84 0.46
N TYR A 86 -13.36 2.83 1.36
CA TYR A 86 -14.60 3.31 1.96
C TYR A 86 -15.58 3.84 0.91
N LEU A 87 -15.12 4.67 -0.03
CA LEU A 87 -15.95 5.22 -1.10
C LEU A 87 -16.50 4.13 -2.01
N GLY A 88 -15.69 3.11 -2.33
CA GLY A 88 -16.13 1.94 -3.10
C GLY A 88 -17.15 1.08 -2.34
N GLY A 89 -17.02 0.96 -1.02
CA GLY A 89 -18.05 0.33 -0.19
C GLY A 89 -19.36 1.13 -0.17
N ARG A 90 -19.25 2.45 -0.08
CA ARG A 90 -20.40 3.36 -0.01
C ARG A 90 -21.21 3.40 -1.30
N ASN A 91 -20.55 3.33 -2.46
CA ASN A 91 -21.23 3.34 -3.76
C ASN A 91 -21.57 1.94 -4.30
N GLY A 92 -21.25 0.88 -3.53
CA GLY A 92 -21.55 -0.51 -3.88
C GLY A 92 -20.62 -1.14 -4.92
N SER A 93 -19.54 -0.46 -5.34
CA SER A 93 -18.56 -1.04 -6.27
C SER A 93 -17.64 -2.08 -5.61
N LEU A 94 -17.52 -2.06 -4.27
CA LEU A 94 -16.76 -3.04 -3.50
C LEU A 94 -17.66 -3.81 -2.52
N SER A 95 -17.39 -5.11 -2.38
CA SER A 95 -18.03 -5.92 -1.35
C SER A 95 -17.55 -5.49 0.06
N LYS A 96 -18.36 -5.75 1.10
CA LYS A 96 -17.96 -5.47 2.49
C LYS A 96 -16.63 -6.15 2.87
N ALA A 97 -16.42 -7.38 2.40
CA ALA A 97 -15.18 -8.11 2.64
C ALA A 97 -13.98 -7.41 1.98
N THR A 98 -14.13 -6.96 0.73
CA THR A 98 -13.11 -6.20 0.00
C THR A 98 -12.78 -4.88 0.71
N VAL A 99 -13.78 -4.15 1.20
CA VAL A 99 -13.60 -2.90 1.96
C VAL A 99 -12.77 -3.15 3.23
N VAL A 100 -13.11 -4.20 3.99
CA VAL A 100 -12.38 -4.56 5.21
C VAL A 100 -10.95 -5.00 4.89
N LEU A 101 -10.77 -5.86 3.89
CA LEU A 101 -9.45 -6.36 3.52
C LEU A 101 -8.55 -5.24 2.97
N ALA A 102 -8.97 -4.55 1.91
CA ALA A 102 -8.17 -3.51 1.28
C ALA A 102 -8.01 -2.28 2.18
N GLY A 103 -9.13 -1.77 2.73
CA GLY A 103 -9.11 -0.61 3.61
C GLY A 103 -8.40 -0.88 4.94
N GLY A 104 -8.61 -2.05 5.54
CA GLY A 104 -7.93 -2.45 6.77
C GLY A 104 -6.41 -2.61 6.57
N THR A 105 -6.00 -3.19 5.44
CA THR A 105 -4.57 -3.27 5.10
C THR A 105 -3.95 -1.89 4.93
N ALA A 106 -4.65 -0.98 4.26
CA ALA A 106 -4.19 0.39 4.07
C ALA A 106 -4.07 1.16 5.40
N VAL A 107 -5.06 1.06 6.29
CA VAL A 107 -4.98 1.65 7.64
C VAL A 107 -3.81 1.06 8.45
N ALA A 108 -3.59 -0.25 8.39
CA ALA A 108 -2.47 -0.90 9.06
C ALA A 108 -1.12 -0.42 8.51
N ALA A 109 -0.99 -0.27 7.18
CA ALA A 109 0.20 0.26 6.53
C ALA A 109 0.49 1.71 6.96
N ALA A 110 -0.55 2.56 7.04
CA ALA A 110 -0.41 3.93 7.54
C ALA A 110 0.09 3.96 9.00
N GLY A 111 -0.44 3.08 9.86
CA GLY A 111 0.02 2.94 11.24
C GLY A 111 1.48 2.49 11.35
N LEU A 112 1.88 1.50 10.54
CA LEU A 112 3.28 1.06 10.46
C LEU A 112 4.19 2.16 9.93
N GLY A 113 3.73 2.96 8.95
CA GLY A 113 4.48 4.08 8.39
C GLY A 113 4.72 5.17 9.43
N PHE A 114 3.70 5.49 10.23
CA PHE A 114 3.83 6.41 11.34
C PHE A 114 4.80 5.88 12.40
N ALA A 115 4.72 4.59 12.76
CA ALA A 115 5.65 3.97 13.71
C ALA A 115 7.10 3.96 13.20
N ALA A 116 7.31 3.66 11.91
CA ALA A 116 8.62 3.69 11.27
C ALA A 116 9.21 5.11 11.25
N MET A 117 8.38 6.12 10.94
CA MET A 117 8.79 7.53 10.95
C MET A 117 9.21 7.98 12.35
N GLN A 118 8.40 7.70 13.37
CA GLN A 118 8.72 8.05 14.76
C GLN A 118 9.99 7.37 15.26
N ALA A 119 10.22 6.11 14.86
CA ALA A 119 11.42 5.37 15.24
C ALA A 119 12.68 5.83 14.49
N ASP A 120 12.55 6.36 13.27
CA ASP A 120 13.67 6.96 12.53
C ASP A 120 14.02 8.38 13.01
N ASP A 121 13.06 9.09 13.64
CA ASP A 121 13.25 10.42 14.23
C ASP A 121 13.85 10.38 15.66
N ALA A 122 13.86 9.21 16.31
CA ALA A 122 14.35 8.99 17.68
C ALA A 122 15.87 8.74 17.73
#